data_AF-A0A6N7AE50-F1
#
_entry.id   AF-A0A6N7AE50-F1
#
_cell.length_a   1.000
_cell.length_b   1.000
_cell.length_c   1.000
_cell.angle_alpha   90.00
_cell.angle_beta   90.00
_cell.angle_gamma   90.00
#
_symmetry.space_group_name_H-M   'P 1'
#
loop_
_entity.id
_entity.type
_entity.pdbx_description
1 polymer ?
#
loop_
_entity_poly.entity_id
_entity_poly.type
_entity_poly.pdbx_seq_one_letter_code
_entity_poly.pdbx_strand_id
1 'polypeptide(L)'
;MIKPYECTQCGSTDFADAGGSRVRCSFCGSLFAVLTGDPKLTINKGAKVVFGKNANVEIRGSVQIQDGADVDIQGKVTVLKDGKKQEFKLKLIRE
;
A
#
# COMPACT_ATOMS: atom_id res chain seq x y z
N MET A 1 8.49 5.17 -11.30
CA MET A 1 8.17 4.28 -10.16
C MET A 1 7.95 5.17 -8.95
N ILE A 2 6.73 5.26 -8.40
CA ILE A 2 6.44 6.12 -7.23
C ILE A 2 7.05 5.42 -6.00
N LYS A 3 8.04 6.03 -5.36
CA LYS A 3 8.58 5.53 -4.08
C LYS A 3 7.66 6.02 -2.95
N PRO A 4 7.24 5.17 -2.01
CA PRO A 4 6.13 5.46 -1.10
C PRO A 4 6.52 6.27 0.15
N TYR A 5 7.60 7.05 0.10
CA TYR A 5 8.09 7.81 1.26
C TYR A 5 8.53 9.22 0.84
N GLU A 6 8.21 10.20 1.70
CA GLU A 6 8.62 11.61 1.60
C GLU A 6 9.71 11.90 2.64
N CYS A 7 10.72 12.68 2.27
CA CYS A 7 11.80 13.07 3.17
C CYS A 7 11.30 14.06 4.23
N THR A 8 11.28 13.64 5.50
CA THR A 8 10.82 14.49 6.61
C THR A 8 11.69 15.73 6.86
N GLN A 9 12.85 15.84 6.21
CA GLN A 9 13.78 16.98 6.34
C GLN A 9 13.62 18.02 5.24
N CYS A 10 13.14 17.63 4.04
CA CYS A 10 13.10 18.54 2.89
C CYS A 10 11.90 18.36 1.95
N GLY A 11 10.98 17.44 2.25
CA GLY A 11 9.79 17.16 1.44
C GLY A 11 10.06 16.44 0.11
N SER A 12 11.32 16.12 -0.21
CA SER A 12 11.65 15.40 -1.44
C SER A 12 11.17 13.95 -1.40
N THR A 13 10.62 13.45 -2.50
CA THR A 13 10.27 12.03 -2.69
C THR A 13 11.34 11.25 -3.45
N ASP A 14 12.49 11.88 -3.74
CA ASP A 14 13.60 11.26 -4.45
C ASP A 14 14.62 10.66 -3.47
N PHE A 15 14.87 9.36 -3.64
CA PHE A 15 15.71 8.55 -2.76
C PHE A 15 16.59 7.59 -3.56
N ALA A 16 17.85 7.50 -3.19
CA ALA A 16 18.79 6.45 -3.60
C ALA A 16 18.81 5.30 -2.57
N ASP A 17 19.05 4.08 -3.04
CA ASP A 17 19.31 2.95 -2.14
C ASP A 17 20.69 3.13 -1.49
N ALA A 18 20.77 2.91 -0.18
CA ALA A 18 22.01 3.01 0.58
C ALA A 18 22.43 1.66 1.21
N GLY A 19 21.73 0.57 0.87
CA GLY A 19 21.99 -0.78 1.37
C GLY A 19 21.47 -1.04 2.79
N GLY A 20 21.26 -2.31 3.14
CA GLY A 20 20.89 -2.73 4.50
C GLY A 20 19.58 -2.15 5.01
N SER A 21 18.54 -2.11 4.16
CA SER A 21 17.25 -1.47 4.46
C SER A 21 17.38 0.01 4.81
N ARG A 22 18.29 0.73 4.15
CA ARG A 22 18.44 2.19 4.29
C ARG A 22 18.28 2.87 2.95
N VAL A 23 17.70 4.06 2.98
CA VAL A 23 17.55 4.93 1.81
C VAL A 23 18.15 6.29 2.11
N ARG A 24 18.80 6.88 1.12
CA ARG A 24 19.35 8.23 1.20
C ARG A 24 18.52 9.15 0.33
N CYS A 25 18.04 10.26 0.89
CA CYS A 25 17.38 11.28 0.08
C CYS A 25 18.38 11.85 -0.93
N SER A 26 18.05 11.78 -2.21
CA SER A 26 18.92 12.27 -3.29
C SER A 26 19.10 13.78 -3.27
N PHE A 27 18.17 14.50 -2.64
CA PHE A 27 18.18 15.96 -2.58
C PHE A 27 18.99 16.52 -1.40
N CYS A 28 18.68 16.10 -0.16
CA CYS A 28 19.32 16.65 1.04
C CYS A 28 20.38 15.72 1.67
N GLY A 29 20.58 14.53 1.13
CA GLY A 29 21.57 13.56 1.62
C GLY A 29 21.19 12.85 2.93
N SER A 30 20.07 13.20 3.56
CA SER A 30 19.58 12.56 4.79
C SER A 30 19.40 11.06 4.61
N LEU A 31 19.85 10.28 5.58
CA LEU A 31 19.81 8.81 5.57
C LEU A 31 18.69 8.32 6.49
N PHE A 32 17.83 7.45 5.97
CA PHE A 32 16.70 6.87 6.69
C PHE A 32 16.83 5.36 6.73
N ALA A 33 16.44 4.74 7.84
CA ALA A 33 16.17 3.31 7.88
C ALA A 33 14.74 3.07 7.34
N VAL A 34 14.64 2.23 6.32
CA VAL A 34 13.36 1.69 5.87
C VAL A 34 12.95 0.66 6.92
N LEU A 35 12.11 1.09 7.87
CA LEU A 35 11.39 0.19 8.74
C LEU A 35 10.40 -0.56 7.85
N THR A 36 10.73 -1.80 7.49
CA THR A 36 9.81 -2.69 6.77
C THR A 36 8.67 -3.07 7.71
N GLY A 37 7.69 -2.18 7.84
CA GLY A 37 6.33 -2.60 8.10
C GLY A 37 5.73 -2.96 6.75
N ASP A 38 5.26 -4.18 6.58
CA ASP A 38 4.47 -4.54 5.40
C ASP A 38 3.37 -3.49 5.23
N PRO A 39 3.28 -2.79 4.09
CA PRO A 39 2.26 -1.77 3.91
C PRO A 39 0.89 -2.43 4.10
N LYS A 40 0.12 -1.90 5.05
CA LYS A 40 -1.19 -2.42 5.44
C LYS A 40 -2.28 -1.47 4.98
N LEU A 41 -3.14 -1.93 4.08
CA LEU A 41 -4.41 -1.25 3.79
C LEU A 41 -5.46 -1.71 4.80
N THR A 42 -6.05 -0.77 5.54
CA THR A 42 -7.19 -1.04 6.44
C THR A 42 -8.40 -0.23 6.00
N ILE A 43 -9.49 -0.92 5.65
CA ILE A 43 -10.79 -0.31 5.38
C ILE A 43 -11.66 -0.49 6.63
N ASN A 44 -11.90 0.61 7.33
CA ASN A 44 -12.61 0.62 8.61
C ASN A 44 -14.12 0.45 8.44
N LYS A 45 -14.80 0.02 9.51
CA LYS A 45 -16.26 -0.08 9.57
C LYS A 45 -16.94 1.22 9.12
N GLY A 46 -17.96 1.11 8.27
CA GLY A 46 -18.73 2.24 7.75
C GLY A 46 -18.06 3.01 6.61
N ALA A 47 -16.83 2.65 6.22
CA ALA A 47 -16.20 3.23 5.03
C ALA A 47 -16.95 2.79 3.75
N LYS A 48 -17.05 3.70 2.80
CA LYS A 48 -17.51 3.43 1.43
C LYS A 48 -16.34 3.63 0.47
N VAL A 49 -15.90 2.56 -0.18
CA VAL A 49 -14.73 2.56 -1.07
C VAL A 49 -15.13 2.01 -2.43
N VAL A 50 -14.81 2.75 -3.50
CA VAL A 50 -15.03 2.30 -4.87
C VAL A 50 -13.72 2.32 -5.64
N PHE A 51 -13.31 1.15 -6.13
CA PHE A 51 -12.22 1.02 -7.11
C PHE A 51 -12.83 1.03 -8.51
N GLY A 52 -12.80 2.19 -9.18
CA GLY A 52 -13.45 2.39 -10.47
C GLY A 52 -12.90 1.51 -11.60
N LYS A 53 -13.67 1.40 -12.70
CA LYS A 53 -13.41 0.48 -13.83
C LYS A 53 -12.00 0.55 -14.43
N ASN A 54 -11.41 1.75 -14.47
CA ASN A 54 -10.08 1.97 -15.04
C ASN A 54 -8.96 2.01 -13.98
N ALA A 55 -9.28 1.66 -12.73
CA ALA A 55 -8.29 1.63 -11.65
C ALA A 55 -7.38 0.40 -11.79
N ASN A 56 -6.08 0.62 -11.58
CA ASN A 56 -5.06 -0.42 -11.45
C ASN A 56 -4.40 -0.27 -10.08
N VAL A 57 -4.87 -1.07 -9.11
CA VAL A 57 -4.44 -0.96 -7.71
C VAL A 57 -3.55 -2.15 -7.35
N GLU A 58 -2.34 -1.86 -6.88
CA GLU A 58 -1.40 -2.84 -6.36
C GLU A 58 -1.09 -2.54 -4.90
N ILE A 59 -1.33 -3.52 -4.02
CA ILE A 59 -1.06 -3.42 -2.59
C ILE A 59 0.01 -4.46 -2.26
N ARG A 60 1.16 -4.00 -1.78
CA ARG A 60 2.33 -4.85 -1.48
C ARG A 60 2.44 -5.20 -0.01
N GLY A 61 1.38 -5.75 0.57
CA GLY A 61 1.37 -6.18 1.96
C GLY A 61 0.02 -6.75 2.35
N SER A 62 -0.46 -6.40 3.54
CA SER A 62 -1.71 -6.93 4.06
C SER A 62 -2.91 -6.03 3.73
N VAL A 63 -4.07 -6.66 3.54
CA VAL A 63 -5.37 -5.97 3.42
C VAL A 63 -6.28 -6.46 4.52
N GLN A 64 -6.91 -5.52 5.22
CA GLN A 64 -7.93 -5.80 6.23
C GLN A 64 -9.17 -4.97 5.93
N ILE A 65 -10.32 -5.63 5.76
CA ILE A 65 -11.63 -4.99 5.59
C ILE A 65 -12.46 -5.36 6.81
N GLN A 66 -12.92 -4.37 7.56
CA GLN A 66 -13.73 -4.59 8.76
C GLN A 66 -15.21 -4.78 8.42
N ASP A 67 -15.93 -5.48 9.30
CA ASP A 67 -17.37 -5.68 9.17
C ASP A 67 -18.12 -4.35 9.07
N GLY A 68 -19.06 -4.28 8.13
CA GLY A 68 -19.85 -3.08 7.84
C GLY A 68 -19.14 -2.04 6.97
N ALA A 69 -17.98 -2.35 6.39
CA ALA A 69 -17.44 -1.60 5.27
C ALA A 69 -18.15 -1.99 3.96
N ASP A 70 -18.39 -1.01 3.10
CA ASP A 70 -18.94 -1.19 1.75
C ASP A 70 -17.83 -0.96 0.72
N VAL A 71 -17.49 -2.01 -0.04
CA VAL A 71 -16.35 -2.01 -0.97
C VAL A 71 -16.79 -2.55 -2.32
N ASP A 72 -16.76 -1.68 -3.33
CA ASP A 72 -17.04 -2.02 -4.72
C ASP A 72 -15.75 -2.05 -5.54
N ILE A 73 -15.47 -3.19 -6.18
CA ILE A 73 -14.29 -3.40 -7.02
C ILE A 73 -14.77 -3.57 -8.47
N GLN A 74 -14.66 -2.51 -9.25
CA GLN A 74 -15.02 -2.48 -10.67
C GLN A 74 -13.79 -2.63 -11.59
N GLY A 75 -12.59 -2.40 -11.05
CA GLY A 75 -11.30 -2.49 -11.75
C GLY A 75 -10.44 -3.68 -11.27
N LYS A 76 -9.13 -3.61 -11.51
CA LYS A 76 -8.18 -4.67 -11.12
C LYS A 76 -7.50 -4.31 -9.80
N VAL A 77 -7.58 -5.22 -8.82
CA VAL A 77 -6.85 -5.15 -7.55
C VAL A 77 -5.93 -6.36 -7.41
N THR A 78 -4.65 -6.12 -7.18
CA THR A 78 -3.66 -7.17 -6.92
C THR A 78 -3.03 -6.98 -5.54
N VAL A 79 -3.07 -8.02 -4.70
CA VAL A 79 -2.35 -8.03 -3.42
C VAL A 79 -1.17 -8.98 -3.51
N LEU A 80 -0.02 -8.46 -3.11
CA LEU A 80 1.24 -9.17 -3.05
C LEU A 80 1.73 -9.20 -1.61
N LYS A 81 2.05 -10.39 -1.10
CA LYS A 81 2.82 -10.55 0.14
C LYS A 81 4.13 -11.24 -0.21
N ASP A 82 5.26 -10.66 0.18
CA ASP A 82 6.61 -11.16 -0.15
C ASP A 82 6.80 -11.44 -1.66
N GLY A 83 6.25 -10.57 -2.51
CA GLY A 83 6.32 -10.69 -3.97
C GLY A 83 5.41 -11.78 -4.58
N LYS A 84 4.66 -12.53 -3.77
CA LYS A 84 3.74 -13.57 -4.22
C LYS A 84 2.30 -13.07 -4.20
N LYS A 85 1.54 -13.38 -5.26
CA LYS A 85 0.10 -13.11 -5.32
C LYS A 85 -0.60 -13.88 -4.22
N GLN A 86 -1.45 -13.19 -3.48
CA GLN A 86 -2.35 -13.80 -2.51
C GLN A 86 -3.74 -13.90 -3.14
N GLU A 87 -4.36 -15.08 -3.06
CA GLU A 87 -5.77 -15.25 -3.43
C GLU A 87 -6.66 -14.80 -2.27
N PHE A 88 -7.65 -13.96 -2.56
CA PHE A 88 -8.66 -13.58 -1.59
C PHE A 88 -9.75 -14.64 -1.54
N LYS A 89 -10.21 -14.98 -0.34
CA LYS A 89 -11.51 -15.62 -0.17
C LYS A 89 -12.51 -14.55 0.24
N LEU A 90 -13.42 -14.22 -0.67
CA LEU A 90 -14.56 -13.36 -0.36
C LEU A 90 -15.64 -14.23 0.31
N LYS A 91 -16.09 -13.83 1.49
CA LYS A 91 -17.27 -14.44 2.12
C LYS A 91 -18.47 -13.57 1.74
N LEU A 92 -19.36 -14.13 0.91
CA LEU A 92 -20.66 -13.51 0.63
C LEU A 92 -21.42 -13.36 1.95
N ILE A 93 -21.77 -12.13 2.32
CA ILE A 93 -22.77 -11.87 3.36
C ILE A 93 -24.12 -11.94 2.65
N ARG A 94 -24.90 -12.98 2.95
CA ARG A 94 -26.31 -13.05 2.53
C ARG A 94 -27.11 -12.26 3.56
N GLU A 95 -27.87 -11.28 3.08
CA GLU A 95 -28.98 -10.68 3.84
C GLU A 95 -30.10 -11.70 4.08
#